data_AF-A0A6B3FS05-F1
#
_entry.id   AF-A0A6B3FS05-F1
#
_cell.length_a   1.000
_cell.length_b   1.000
_cell.length_c   1.000
_cell.angle_alpha   90.00
_cell.angle_beta   90.00
_cell.angle_gamma   90.00
#
_symmetry.space_group_name_H-M   'P 1'
#
loop_
_entity.id
_entity.type
_entity.pdbx_description
1 polymer ?
#
loop_
_entity_poly.entity_id
_entity_poly.type
_entity_poly.pdbx_seq_one_letter_code
_entity_poly.pdbx_strand_id
1 'polypeptide(L)'
;PDLELAFLGGSSHIGRRPSELHPGLRLGNGLTVRPVTEDVADQVDVLYLATPAPVSAELSARFADRVPAIVDLSGAFRIRTPELHDRWYP
;
A
#
# COMPACT_ATOMS: atom_id res chain seq x y z
N PRO A 1 4.61 21.07 -3.86
CA PRO A 1 4.99 19.74 -3.34
C PRO A 1 5.04 18.79 -4.53
N ASP A 2 6.08 17.96 -4.62
CA ASP A 2 6.39 17.20 -5.84
C ASP A 2 5.82 15.77 -5.79
N LEU A 3 4.70 15.58 -5.09
CA LEU A 3 4.01 14.30 -4.95
C LEU A 3 2.51 14.48 -5.13
N GLU A 4 1.89 13.55 -5.84
CA GLU A 4 0.45 13.44 -6.02
C GLU A 4 -0.04 12.07 -5.53
N LEU A 5 -1.13 12.05 -4.76
CA LEU A 5 -1.81 10.80 -4.46
C LEU A 5 -2.63 10.40 -5.69
N ALA A 6 -2.14 9.45 -6.48
CA ALA A 6 -2.77 8.98 -7.71
C ALA A 6 -3.69 7.76 -7.50
N PHE A 7 -3.43 6.95 -6.46
CA PHE A 7 -4.17 5.72 -6.18
C PHE A 7 -4.41 5.52 -4.69
N LEU A 8 -5.57 4.96 -4.33
CA LEU A 8 -5.91 4.53 -2.98
C LEU A 8 -6.49 3.12 -3.03
N GLY A 9 -5.74 2.14 -2.53
CA GLY A 9 -6.09 0.72 -2.59
C GLY A 9 -6.79 0.21 -1.33
N GLY A 10 -7.71 -0.72 -1.48
CA GLY A 10 -8.30 -1.46 -0.36
C GLY A 10 -9.43 -2.40 -0.76
N SER A 11 -9.84 -3.28 0.17
CA SER A 11 -10.92 -4.25 -0.03
C SER A 11 -12.20 -3.92 0.76
N SER A 12 -12.10 -3.39 1.99
CA SER A 12 -13.25 -3.20 2.88
C SER A 12 -14.09 -1.94 2.59
N HIS A 13 -13.50 -0.92 1.96
CA HIS A 13 -14.11 0.40 1.82
C HIS A 13 -14.18 0.90 0.38
N ILE A 14 -14.20 -0.02 -0.59
CA ILE A 14 -14.25 0.31 -2.02
C ILE A 14 -15.36 1.33 -2.31
N GLY A 15 -15.04 2.35 -3.10
CA GLY A 15 -15.92 3.44 -3.49
C GLY A 15 -16.02 4.58 -2.48
N ARG A 16 -15.59 4.39 -1.22
CA ARG A 16 -15.60 5.46 -0.21
C ARG A 16 -14.45 6.44 -0.43
N ARG A 17 -14.72 7.71 -0.15
CA ARG A 17 -13.71 8.79 -0.14
C ARG A 17 -12.94 8.78 1.18
N PRO A 18 -11.69 9.27 1.17
CA PRO A 18 -10.88 9.46 2.39
C PRO A 18 -11.61 10.21 3.51
N SER A 19 -12.34 11.27 3.17
CA SER A 19 -13.10 12.08 4.14
C SER A 19 -14.24 11.33 4.83
N GLU A 20 -14.75 10.26 4.23
CA GLU A 20 -15.79 9.44 4.83
C GLU A 20 -15.22 8.42 5.84
N LEU A 21 -13.94 8.07 5.71
CA LEU A 21 -13.20 7.20 6.62
C LEU A 21 -12.53 8.00 7.74
N HIS A 22 -11.96 9.15 7.38
CA HIS A 22 -11.24 10.05 8.26
C HIS A 22 -11.71 11.49 7.97
N PRO A 23 -12.62 12.06 8.77
CA PRO A 23 -13.23 13.37 8.50
C PRO A 23 -12.25 14.55 8.33
N GLY A 24 -11.04 14.43 8.89
CA GLY A 24 -9.95 15.40 8.72
C GLY A 24 -9.24 15.34 7.37
N LEU A 25 -9.35 14.23 6.62
CA LEU A 25 -8.71 14.02 5.32
C LEU A 25 -9.62 14.47 4.18
N ARG A 26 -9.79 15.78 4.05
CA ARG A 26 -10.55 16.41 2.97
C ARG A 26 -9.66 16.57 1.73
N LEU A 27 -9.50 15.50 0.97
CA LEU A 27 -8.78 15.51 -0.30
C LEU A 27 -9.70 16.04 -1.42
N GLY A 28 -9.24 17.06 -2.16
CA GLY A 28 -9.99 17.73 -3.22
C GLY A 28 -9.95 17.03 -4.59
N ASN A 29 -9.23 15.91 -4.71
CA ASN A 29 -8.97 15.22 -5.98
C ASN A 29 -10.03 14.15 -6.34
N GLY A 30 -11.07 13.97 -5.53
CA GLY A 30 -12.15 13.03 -5.82
C GLY A 30 -11.77 11.55 -5.73
N LEU A 31 -10.58 11.22 -5.21
CA LEU A 31 -10.16 9.83 -5.03
C LEU A 31 -11.12 9.06 -4.14
N THR A 32 -11.32 7.80 -4.51
CA THR A 32 -12.02 6.79 -3.72
C THR A 32 -11.13 5.57 -3.56
N VAL A 33 -11.41 4.76 -2.54
CA VAL A 33 -10.77 3.46 -2.38
C VAL A 33 -11.15 2.56 -3.55
N ARG A 34 -10.16 1.93 -4.17
CA ARG A 34 -10.31 1.02 -5.32
C ARG A 34 -9.73 -0.36 -4.99
N PRO A 35 -10.23 -1.45 -5.60
CA PRO A 35 -9.53 -2.73 -5.59
C PRO A 35 -8.09 -2.55 -6.11
N VAL A 36 -7.16 -3.34 -5.59
CA VAL A 36 -5.78 -3.38 -6.10
C VAL A 36 -5.71 -4.40 -7.23
N THR A 37 -5.43 -3.93 -8.43
CA THR A 37 -5.33 -4.71 -9.67
C THR A 37 -3.99 -4.41 -10.37
N GLU A 38 -3.64 -5.22 -11.37
CA GLU A 38 -2.34 -5.16 -12.05
C GLU A 38 -2.04 -3.81 -12.74
N ASP A 39 -3.07 -3.06 -13.12
CA ASP A 39 -2.96 -1.74 -13.75
C ASP A 39 -2.48 -0.64 -12.79
N VAL A 40 -2.41 -0.91 -11.48
CA VAL A 40 -1.87 0.08 -10.51
C VAL A 40 -0.42 0.43 -10.83
N ALA A 41 0.35 -0.52 -11.36
CA ALA A 41 1.77 -0.30 -11.66
C ALA A 41 1.99 0.73 -12.77
N ASP A 42 0.99 0.93 -13.64
CA ASP A 42 1.05 1.91 -14.73
C ASP A 42 0.53 3.30 -14.27
N GLN A 43 0.08 3.42 -13.01
CA GLN A 43 -0.51 4.63 -12.44
C GLN A 43 0.39 5.33 -11.40
N VAL A 44 1.43 4.66 -10.90
CA VAL A 44 2.23 5.15 -9.76
C VAL A 44 3.72 4.94 -9.98
N ASP A 45 4.51 5.92 -9.57
CA ASP A 45 5.97 5.79 -9.48
C ASP A 45 6.41 5.17 -8.15
N VAL A 46 5.59 5.33 -7.11
CA VAL A 46 5.85 4.83 -5.75
C VAL A 46 4.58 4.21 -5.16
N LEU A 47 4.71 2.99 -4.62
CA LEU A 47 3.62 2.29 -3.94
C LEU A 47 3.90 2.13 -2.45
N TYR A 48 3.06 2.73 -1.61
CA TYR A 48 3.09 2.53 -0.16
C TYR A 48 2.16 1.38 0.23
N LEU A 49 2.69 0.42 0.98
CA LEU A 49 1.92 -0.73 1.47
C LEU A 49 1.66 -0.57 2.96
N ALA A 50 0.44 -0.16 3.30
CA ALA A 50 -0.08 -0.10 4.65
C ALA A 50 -0.99 -1.30 4.96
N THR A 51 -0.59 -2.50 4.52
CA THR A 51 -1.37 -3.74 4.64
C THR A 51 -0.76 -4.68 5.69
N PRO A 52 -1.46 -5.73 6.12
CA PRO A 52 -0.86 -6.78 6.95
C PRO A 52 0.36 -7.40 6.26
N ALA A 53 1.35 -7.86 7.04
CA ALA A 53 2.64 -8.31 6.51
C ALA A 53 2.55 -9.39 5.41
N PRO A 54 1.71 -10.44 5.51
CA PRO A 54 1.57 -11.41 4.42
C PRO A 54 1.09 -10.77 3.10
N VAL A 55 0.16 -9.82 3.19
CA VAL A 55 -0.39 -9.08 2.04
C VAL A 55 0.66 -8.14 1.47
N SER A 56 1.44 -7.46 2.31
CA SER A 56 2.53 -6.60 1.85
C SER A 56 3.60 -7.40 1.11
N ALA A 57 3.95 -8.60 1.59
CA ALA A 57 4.88 -9.48 0.92
C ALA A 57 4.38 -9.91 -0.47
N GLU A 58 3.12 -10.34 -0.55
CA GLU A 58 2.48 -10.73 -1.81
C GLU A 58 2.44 -9.58 -2.82
N LEU A 59 1.95 -8.40 -2.41
CA LEU A 59 1.86 -7.24 -3.28
C LEU A 59 3.24 -6.73 -3.70
N SER A 60 4.23 -6.75 -2.81
CA SER A 60 5.60 -6.38 -3.15
C SER A 60 6.17 -7.31 -4.21
N ALA A 61 6.02 -8.63 -4.04
CA ALA A 61 6.48 -9.60 -5.03
C ALA A 61 5.77 -9.43 -6.38
N ARG A 62 4.46 -9.14 -6.36
CA ARG A 62 3.66 -8.91 -7.56
C ARG A 62 4.10 -7.68 -8.35
N PHE A 63 4.52 -6.61 -7.68
CA PHE A 63 4.82 -5.33 -8.31
C PHE A 63 6.31 -4.97 -8.38
N ALA A 64 7.20 -5.82 -7.85
CA ALA A 64 8.64 -5.54 -7.70
C ALA A 64 9.33 -5.08 -9.00
N ASP A 65 8.96 -5.67 -10.14
CA ASP A 65 9.56 -5.35 -11.45
C ASP A 65 8.79 -4.30 -12.24
N ARG A 66 7.67 -3.81 -11.71
CA ARG A 66 6.74 -2.91 -12.43
C ARG A 66 6.62 -1.54 -11.80
N VAL A 67 6.79 -1.42 -10.48
CA VAL A 67 6.75 -0.14 -9.77
C VAL A 67 8.17 0.25 -9.36
N PRO A 68 8.66 1.46 -9.74
CA PRO A 68 10.03 1.88 -9.46
C PRO A 68 10.43 1.85 -7.97
N ALA A 69 9.49 2.13 -7.07
CA ALA A 69 9.73 2.06 -5.63
C ALA A 69 8.52 1.53 -4.86
N ILE A 70 8.77 0.57 -3.97
CA ILE A 70 7.77 0.05 -3.03
C ILE A 70 8.24 0.35 -1.61
N VAL A 71 7.37 0.99 -0.82
CA VAL A 71 7.62 1.32 0.58
C VAL A 71 6.66 0.50 1.44
N ASP A 72 7.17 -0.59 2.01
CA ASP A 72 6.44 -1.43 2.95
C ASP A 72 6.42 -0.81 4.35
N LEU A 73 5.21 -0.52 4.87
CA LEU A 73 5.02 -0.05 6.24
C LEU A 73 4.73 -1.20 7.20
N SER A 74 4.57 -2.43 6.71
CA SER A 74 4.38 -3.63 7.52
C SER A 74 5.72 -4.14 8.08
N GLY A 75 5.71 -5.34 8.65
CA GLY A 75 6.90 -6.05 9.13
C GLY A 75 7.55 -6.96 8.09
N ALA A 76 6.97 -7.13 6.90
CA ALA A 76 7.30 -8.20 5.95
C ALA A 76 8.79 -8.24 5.56
N PHE A 77 9.42 -7.07 5.41
CA PHE A 77 10.81 -6.97 4.97
C PHE A 77 11.74 -6.32 6.00
N ARG A 78 11.26 -6.08 7.24
CA ARG A 78 12.07 -5.41 8.27
C ARG A 78 13.18 -6.29 8.82
N ILE A 79 12.93 -7.59 8.92
CA ILE A 79 13.83 -8.55 9.56
C ILE A 79 14.57 -9.36 8.50
N ARG A 80 15.89 -9.44 8.65
CA ARG A 80 16.79 -10.05 7.66
C ARG A 80 17.01 -11.54 7.85
N THR A 81 16.71 -12.09 9.02
CA THR A 81 17.01 -13.48 9.35
C THR A 81 15.80 -14.17 9.99
N PRO A 82 15.55 -15.46 9.67
CA PRO A 82 14.47 -16.23 10.28
C PRO A 82 14.54 -16.24 11.81
N GLU A 83 15.74 -16.34 12.40
CA GLU A 83 15.92 -16.41 13.85
C GLU A 83 15.47 -15.12 14.56
N LEU A 84 15.65 -13.97 13.92
CA LEU A 84 15.15 -12.70 14.43
C LEU A 84 13.65 -12.58 14.19
N HIS A 85 13.13 -13.13 13.09
CA HIS A 85 11.71 -13.09 12.79
C HIS A 85 10.93 -13.87 13.86
N ASP A 86 11.31 -15.11 14.12
CA ASP A 86 10.68 -15.97 15.13
C ASP A 86 10.71 -15.37 16.54
N ARG A 87 11.75 -14.58 16.85
CA ARG A 87 11.87 -13.89 18.14
C ARG A 87 10.85 -12.75 18.30
N TRP A 88 10.56 -12.01 17.24
CA TRP A 88 9.75 -10.78 17.30
C TRP A 88 8.33 -10.95 16.74
N TYR A 89 8.08 -12.02 15.99
CA TYR A 89 6.80 -12.39 15.37
C TYR A 89 6.57 -13.91 15.49
N PRO A 90 6.37 -14.43 16.71
CA PRO A 90 6.03 -15.84 16.92
C PRO A 90 4.64 -16.21 16.40
#